data_AF-A0A925Q0V2-F1
#
_entry.id   AF-A0A925Q0V2-F1
#
_cell.length_a   1.000
_cell.length_b   1.000
_cell.length_c   1.000
_cell.angle_alpha   90.00
_cell.angle_beta   90.00
_cell.angle_gamma   90.00
#
_symmetry.space_group_name_H-M   'P 1'
#
loop_
_entity.id
_entity.type
_entity.pdbx_description
1 polymer ?
#
loop_
_entity_poly.entity_id
_entity_poly.type
_entity_poly.pdbx_seq_one_letter_code
_entity_poly.pdbx_strand_id
1 'polypeptide(L)' 'RARLETIGEAARVSGLPVAAIGGIDLGNARGVLDAGADMLAVISALFDAPDIGHAARDFTRLFEPSFQKKHARAQPRAV' A
#
# COMPACT_ATOMS: atom_id res chain seq x y z
N ARG A 1 14.88 6.82 -0.56
CA ARG A 1 13.53 6.45 -0.07
C ARG A 1 13.11 7.51 0.94
N ALA A 2 11.85 7.94 0.95
CA ALA A 2 11.35 8.86 1.98
C ALA A 2 11.30 8.14 3.34
N ARG A 3 11.34 8.90 4.45
CA ARG A 3 11.14 8.33 5.78
C ARG A 3 9.64 8.09 6.02
N LEU A 4 9.33 7.12 6.88
CA LEU A 4 7.93 6.78 7.19
C LEU A 4 7.17 7.94 7.83
N GLU A 5 7.86 8.79 8.62
CA GLU A 5 7.20 9.94 9.26
C GLU A 5 6.63 10.93 8.24
N THR A 6 7.26 11.05 7.06
CA THR A 6 6.79 11.92 5.96
C THR A 6 5.44 11.47 5.43
N ILE A 7 5.15 10.16 5.46
CA ILE A 7 3.86 9.60 5.05
C ILE A 7 2.77 9.99 6.05
N GLY A 8 3.07 9.87 7.35
CA GLY A 8 2.14 10.25 8.41
C GLY A 8 1.86 11.74 8.43
N GLU A 9 2.87 12.57 8.18
CA GLU A 9 2.69 14.00 8.02
C GLU A 9 1.79 14.33 6.82
N ALA A 10 2.05 13.75 5.65
CA ALA A 10 1.23 13.93 4.46
C ALA A 10 -0.24 13.55 4.69
N ALA A 11 -0.49 12.43 5.36
CA ALA A 11 -1.85 11.99 5.69
C ALA A 11 -2.57 12.98 6.62
N ARG A 12 -1.84 13.53 7.60
CA ARG A 12 -2.39 14.48 8.57
C ARG A 12 -2.69 15.84 7.95
N VAL A 13 -1.80 16.38 7.11
CA VAL A 13 -1.92 17.76 6.59
C VAL A 13 -2.77 17.86 5.34
N SER A 14 -2.84 16.81 4.52
CA SER A 14 -3.58 16.86 3.25
C SER A 14 -5.09 16.71 3.41
N GLY A 15 -5.55 15.91 4.40
CA GLY A 15 -6.94 15.49 4.48
C GLY A 15 -7.42 14.67 3.27
N LEU A 16 -6.49 14.22 2.42
CA LEU A 16 -6.74 13.44 1.21
C LEU A 16 -6.14 12.03 1.35
N PRO A 17 -6.62 11.05 0.55
CA PRO A 17 -5.99 9.73 0.51
C PRO A 17 -4.52 9.80 0.08
N VAL A 18 -3.64 9.12 0.80
CA VAL A 18 -2.20 9.10 0.53
C VAL A 18 -1.77 7.80 -0.14
N ALA A 19 -1.18 7.90 -1.33
CA ALA A 19 -0.52 6.79 -2.00
C ALA A 19 0.99 6.81 -1.75
N ALA A 20 1.54 5.70 -1.28
CA ALA A 20 2.98 5.50 -1.21
C ALA A 20 3.48 4.81 -2.48
N ILE A 21 4.59 5.30 -3.03
CA ILE A 21 5.23 4.78 -4.25
C ILE A 21 6.75 4.76 -4.09
N GLY A 22 7.39 3.75 -4.68
CA GLY A 22 8.84 3.67 -4.84
C GLY A 22 9.53 2.72 -3.87
N GLY A 23 10.02 1.59 -4.38
CA GLY A 23 10.76 0.59 -3.60
C GLY A 23 9.92 -0.14 -2.55
N ILE A 24 8.61 -0.26 -2.78
CA ILE A 24 7.69 -1.00 -1.90
C ILE A 24 7.76 -2.49 -2.23
N ASP A 25 7.85 -3.31 -1.19
CA ASP A 25 7.85 -4.77 -1.23
C ASP A 25 7.06 -5.31 -0.01
N LEU A 26 6.82 -6.62 0.06
CA LEU A 26 6.08 -7.22 1.17
C LEU A 26 6.76 -7.04 2.54
N GLY A 27 8.09 -6.88 2.56
CA GLY A 27 8.86 -6.68 3.79
C GLY A 27 8.65 -5.31 4.41
N ASN A 28 8.31 -4.29 3.62
CA ASN A 28 8.10 -2.92 4.09
C ASN A 28 6.65 -2.41 3.98
N ALA A 29 5.81 -3.06 3.18
CA ALA A 29 4.46 -2.60 2.87
C ALA A 29 3.59 -2.36 4.12
N ARG A 30 3.66 -3.24 5.13
CA ARG A 30 2.91 -3.07 6.38
C ARG A 30 3.32 -1.80 7.13
N GLY A 31 4.63 -1.55 7.28
CA GLY A 31 5.12 -0.33 7.93
C GLY A 31 4.72 0.95 7.20
N VAL A 32 4.63 0.90 5.87
CA VAL A 32 4.15 2.02 5.03
C VAL A 32 2.66 2.29 5.26
N LEU A 33 1.84 1.24 5.33
CA LEU A 33 0.41 1.35 5.65
C LEU A 33 0.19 1.89 7.07
N ASP A 34 0.91 1.34 8.05
CA ASP A 34 0.84 1.75 9.45
C ASP A 34 1.29 3.22 9.63
N ALA A 35 2.26 3.68 8.83
CA ALA A 35 2.71 5.07 8.82
C ALA A 35 1.66 6.07 8.30
N GLY A 36 0.60 5.60 7.65
CA GLY A 36 -0.52 6.45 7.23
C GLY A 36 -0.91 6.31 5.77
N ALA A 37 -0.18 5.56 4.94
CA ALA A 37 -0.55 5.38 3.54
C ALA A 37 -1.88 4.62 3.41
N ASP A 38 -2.78 5.12 2.55
CA ASP A 38 -4.05 4.47 2.21
C ASP A 38 -3.89 3.52 1.02
N MET A 39 -2.88 3.74 0.18
CA MET A 39 -2.62 2.98 -1.04
C MET A 39 -1.13 2.70 -1.21
N LEU A 40 -0.82 1.58 -1.88
CA LEU A 40 0.54 1.19 -2.26
C LEU A 40 0.64 1.07 -3.78
N ALA A 41 1.66 1.69 -4.37
CA ALA A 41 2.02 1.51 -5.76
C ALA A 41 3.29 0.65 -5.87
N VAL A 42 3.13 -0.56 -6.42
CA VAL A 42 4.18 -1.59 -6.51
C VAL A 42 4.40 -1.98 -7.97
N ILE A 43 5.66 -2.03 -8.41
CA ILE A 43 6.03 -2.46 -9.77
C ILE A 43 6.99 -3.65 -9.69
N SER A 44 8.28 -3.42 -9.39
CA SER A 44 9.31 -4.48 -9.42
C SER A 44 8.97 -5.67 -8.52
N ALA A 45 8.58 -5.43 -7.26
CA ALA A 45 8.21 -6.51 -6.34
C ALA A 45 6.96 -7.31 -6.76
N LEU A 46 6.18 -6.81 -7.73
CA LEU A 46 5.05 -7.51 -8.31
C LEU A 46 5.42 -8.24 -9.61
N PHE A 47 6.02 -7.53 -10.57
CA PHE A 47 6.30 -8.04 -11.91
C PHE A 47 7.58 -8.88 -12.02
N ASP A 48 8.54 -8.71 -11.11
CA ASP A 48 9.75 -9.55 -11.06
C ASP A 48 9.51 -10.84 -10.25
N ALA A 49 8.33 -11.02 -9.68
CA ALA A 49 7.98 -12.22 -8.92
C ALA A 49 7.80 -13.43 -9.86
N PRO A 50 8.22 -14.65 -9.45
CA PRO A 50 8.01 -15.86 -10.24
C PRO A 50 6.53 -16.16 -10.53
N ASP A 51 5.63 -15.77 -9.60
CA ASP A 51 4.18 -15.83 -9.75
C ASP A 51 3.58 -14.47 -9.39
N ILE A 52 3.30 -13.66 -10.42
CA ILE A 52 2.71 -12.33 -10.30
C ILE A 52 1.33 -12.39 -9.61
N GLY A 53 0.53 -13.42 -9.91
CA GLY A 53 -0.80 -13.58 -9.33
C GLY A 53 -0.73 -13.88 -7.83
N HIS A 54 0.25 -14.68 -7.40
CA HIS A 54 0.51 -14.93 -5.99
C HIS A 54 0.98 -13.66 -5.29
N ALA A 55 1.97 -12.96 -5.85
CA ALA A 55 2.47 -11.71 -5.30
C ALA A 55 1.36 -10.65 -5.16
N ALA A 56 0.50 -10.50 -6.18
CA ALA A 56 -0.66 -9.60 -6.11
C ALA A 56 -1.57 -9.94 -4.93
N ARG A 57 -1.90 -11.23 -4.74
CA ARG A 57 -2.74 -11.68 -3.62
C ARG A 57 -2.10 -11.41 -2.27
N ASP A 58 -0.78 -11.54 -2.15
CA ASP A 58 -0.07 -11.21 -0.92
C ASP A 58 -0.15 -9.73 -0.57
N PHE A 59 -0.02 -8.84 -1.56
CA PHE A 59 -0.26 -7.41 -1.34
C PHE A 59 -1.72 -7.12 -0.98
N THR A 60 -2.70 -7.74 -1.65
CA THR A 60 -4.13 -7.57 -1.32
C THR A 60 -4.46 -8.01 0.10
N ARG A 61 -3.85 -9.10 0.59
CA ARG A 61 -4.03 -9.60 1.96
C ARG A 61 -3.68 -8.58 3.05
N LEU A 62 -2.86 -7.59 2.74
CA LEU A 62 -2.54 -6.50 3.67
C LEU A 62 -3.76 -5.61 3.99
N PHE A 63 -4.81 -5.65 3.16
CA PHE A 63 -6.01 -4.80 3.25
C PHE A 63 -7.30 -5.55 3.65
N GLU A 64 -7.22 -6.86 3.91
CA GLU A 64 -8.34 -7.70 4.34
C GLU A 64 -8.90 -7.26 5.74
N PRO A 65 -10.18 -7.55 6.08
CA PRO A 65 -11.10 -6.73 6.89
C PRO A 65 -10.72 -6.31 8.32
N SER A 66 -9.54 -6.70 8.79
CA SER A 66 -8.88 -6.06 9.94
C SER A 66 -8.30 -4.67 9.63
N PHE A 67 -8.18 -4.29 8.36
CA PHE A 67 -7.68 -2.97 7.94
C PHE A 67 -8.82 -1.93 7.87
N GLN A 68 -9.10 -1.28 9.00
CA GLN A 68 -10.09 -0.20 9.08
C GLN A 68 -9.43 1.17 8.89
N LYS A 69 -9.69 1.83 7.75
CA LYS A 69 -9.28 3.22 7.50
C LYS A 69 -10.42 4.09 6.98
N LYS A 70 -10.32 5.40 7.25
CA LYS A 70 -11.30 6.45 6.92
C LYS A 70 -11.68 6.53 5.43
N HIS A 71 -10.84 6.02 4.52
CA HIS A 71 -11.02 6.11 3.07
C HIS A 71 -10.95 4.75 2.36
N ALA A 72 -11.45 3.68 2.98
CA ALA A 72 -11.50 2.38 2.34
C ALA A 72 -12.41 2.41 1.10
N ARG A 73 -11.80 2.45 -0.09
CA ARG A 73 -12.45 2.14 -1.37
C ARG A 73 -11.84 0.86 -1.90
N ALA A 74 -12.67 -0.15 -2.11
CA ALA A 74 -12.23 -1.35 -2.82
C ALA A 74 -11.84 -0.96 -4.25
N GLN A 75 -10.64 -1.34 -4.69
CA GLN A 75 -10.35 -1.34 -6.13
C GLN A 75 -11.29 -2.37 -6.78
N PRO A 76 -12.09 -1.99 -7.79
CA PRO A 76 -12.91 -2.93 -8.51
C PRO A 76 -12.01 -4.02 -9.11
N ARG A 77 -12.46 -5.28 -9.07
CA ARG A 77 -11.74 -6.38 -9.72
C ARG A 77 -11.53 -6.01 -11.19
N ALA A 78 -10.27 -6.04 -11.63
CA ALA A 78 -9.96 -5.92 -13.06
C ALA A 78 -10.67 -7.05 -13.81
N VAL A 79 -11.45 -6.68 -14.83
CA VAL A 79 -12.10 -7.59 -15.80
C VAL A 79 -11.08 -8.21 -16.74
#